data_AF-A0A3D0S6M7-F1
#
_entry.id   AF-A0A3D0S6M7-F1
#
_cell.length_a   1.000
_cell.length_b   1.000
_cell.length_c   1.000
_cell.angle_alpha   90.00
_cell.angle_beta   90.00
_cell.angle_gamma   90.00
#
_symmetry.space_group_name_H-M   'P 1'
#
loop_
_entity.id
_entity.type
_entity.pdbx_description
1 polymer ?
#
loop_
_entity_poly.entity_id
_entity_poly.type
_entity_poly.pdbx_seq_one_letter_code
_entity_poly.pdbx_strand_id
1 'polypeptide(L)'
;GGVGSDTLVAGPAVSAQLFGGADPDVVTGGTGTADLRGEGAPDKLTAGTGPTVMNGGDGPDQLRAGAQTSQVTGELGDDTFMFGESFAGGAIESFGPSSITDFGIGADTVKLFTGLSVHTGLGTTAVTAWDGATDRGTITAANGHLWDVANFS
;
A
#
# COMPACT_ATOMS: atom_id res chain seq x y z
N GLY A 1 -4.97 -0.73 -19.71
CA GLY A 1 -5.68 -1.93 -20.11
C GLY A 1 -6.71 -1.57 -21.13
N GLY A 2 -7.67 -0.72 -20.74
CA GLY A 2 -8.75 -0.29 -21.61
C GLY A 2 -10.06 -0.89 -21.11
N VAL A 3 -10.76 -1.64 -21.95
CA VAL A 3 -11.98 -2.36 -21.55
C VAL A 3 -11.66 -3.83 -21.33
N GLY A 4 -12.25 -4.40 -20.29
CA GLY A 4 -12.01 -5.77 -19.83
C GLY A 4 -10.89 -5.83 -18.79
N SER A 5 -10.85 -6.94 -18.06
CA SER A 5 -9.80 -7.19 -17.07
C SER A 5 -8.45 -7.46 -17.73
N ASP A 6 -7.47 -6.65 -17.39
CA ASP A 6 -6.12 -6.68 -17.93
C ASP A 6 -5.07 -7.08 -16.88
N THR A 7 -3.93 -7.55 -17.38
CA THR A 7 -2.73 -7.77 -16.58
C THR A 7 -1.59 -6.97 -17.18
N LEU A 8 -1.16 -5.94 -16.46
CA LEU A 8 -0.16 -4.99 -16.90
C LEU A 8 1.11 -5.16 -16.07
N VAL A 9 2.26 -5.33 -16.73
CA VAL A 9 3.55 -5.50 -16.06
C VAL A 9 4.59 -4.59 -16.72
N ALA A 10 5.20 -3.71 -15.93
CA ALA A 10 6.32 -2.92 -16.40
C ALA A 10 7.59 -3.78 -16.54
N GLY A 11 8.30 -3.57 -17.65
CA GLY A 11 9.65 -4.09 -17.82
C GLY A 11 10.70 -3.34 -16.98
N PRO A 12 11.98 -3.69 -17.10
CA PRO A 12 13.08 -2.97 -16.47
C PRO A 12 13.31 -1.63 -17.20
N ALA A 13 12.45 -0.66 -16.93
CA ALA A 13 12.57 0.71 -17.43
C ALA A 13 13.02 1.64 -16.28
N VAL A 14 13.59 2.80 -16.65
CA VAL A 14 13.91 3.86 -15.68
C VAL A 14 12.63 4.44 -15.07
N SER A 15 11.58 4.56 -15.89
CA SER A 15 10.24 4.95 -15.46
C SER A 15 9.15 4.18 -16.23
N ALA A 16 8.00 3.97 -15.61
CA ALA A 16 6.82 3.37 -16.23
C ALA A 16 5.54 4.12 -15.88
N GLN A 17 4.56 4.08 -16.77
CA GLN A 17 3.19 4.52 -16.51
C GLN A 17 2.25 3.38 -16.92
N LEU A 18 1.41 2.92 -16.00
CA LEU A 18 0.46 1.86 -16.23
C LEU A 18 -0.91 2.30 -15.74
N PHE A 19 -1.91 2.19 -16.62
CA PHE A 19 -3.30 2.55 -16.38
C PHE A 19 -4.13 1.30 -16.62
N GLY A 20 -4.90 0.86 -15.62
CA GLY A 20 -5.80 -0.28 -15.67
C GLY A 20 -6.93 -0.03 -16.65
N GLY A 21 -7.89 0.79 -16.26
CA GLY A 21 -9.08 1.05 -17.06
C GLY A 21 -10.32 0.98 -16.19
N ALA A 22 -11.48 0.76 -16.81
CA ALA A 22 -12.76 0.82 -16.10
C ALA A 22 -13.17 -0.51 -15.44
N ASP A 23 -12.39 -1.57 -15.65
CA ASP A 23 -12.71 -2.94 -15.27
C ASP A 23 -11.61 -3.49 -14.33
N PRO A 24 -11.87 -4.56 -13.56
CA PRO A 24 -10.92 -5.04 -12.57
C PRO A 24 -9.58 -5.48 -13.17
N ASP A 25 -8.48 -4.88 -12.72
CA ASP A 25 -7.15 -5.02 -13.29
C ASP A 25 -6.09 -5.52 -12.30
N VAL A 26 -5.01 -6.07 -12.86
CA VAL A 26 -3.78 -6.40 -12.12
C VAL A 26 -2.62 -5.63 -12.72
N VAL A 27 -2.05 -4.71 -11.93
CA VAL A 27 -1.00 -3.80 -12.38
C VAL A 27 0.26 -3.99 -11.54
N THR A 28 1.38 -4.33 -12.18
CA THR A 28 2.68 -4.54 -11.51
C THR A 28 3.75 -3.59 -12.07
N GLY A 29 4.34 -2.81 -11.18
CA GLY A 29 5.47 -1.91 -11.48
C GLY A 29 6.78 -2.66 -11.70
N GLY A 30 7.72 -1.98 -12.35
CA GLY A 30 9.06 -2.49 -12.64
C GLY A 30 10.10 -2.04 -11.61
N THR A 31 11.38 -2.15 -11.97
CA THR A 31 12.48 -1.79 -11.06
C THR A 31 12.74 -0.28 -10.93
N GLY A 32 12.31 0.51 -11.93
CA GLY A 32 12.42 1.97 -11.93
C GLY A 32 11.24 2.67 -11.26
N THR A 33 11.16 3.98 -11.43
CA THR A 33 10.01 4.74 -10.92
C THR A 33 8.74 4.36 -11.66
N ALA A 34 7.58 4.39 -11.00
CA ALA A 34 6.33 4.08 -11.66
C ALA A 34 5.18 5.00 -11.25
N ASP A 35 4.26 5.25 -12.17
CA ASP A 35 2.91 5.79 -11.93
C ASP A 35 1.92 4.66 -12.26
N LEU A 36 1.27 4.10 -11.25
CA LEU A 36 0.33 3.00 -11.37
C LEU A 36 -1.08 3.52 -11.05
N ARG A 37 -2.03 3.30 -11.96
CA ARG A 37 -3.44 3.67 -11.78
C ARG A 37 -4.35 2.50 -12.09
N GLY A 38 -5.23 2.17 -11.16
CA GLY A 38 -6.31 1.20 -11.38
C GLY A 38 -7.42 1.82 -12.23
N GLU A 39 -7.86 3.01 -11.82
CA GLU A 39 -8.94 3.83 -12.38
C GLU A 39 -10.33 3.43 -11.88
N GLY A 40 -10.95 2.38 -12.41
CA GLY A 40 -12.29 2.00 -11.98
C GLY A 40 -12.43 0.50 -11.77
N ALA A 41 -13.38 0.16 -10.88
CA ALA A 41 -13.59 -1.19 -10.36
C ALA A 41 -12.47 -1.64 -9.39
N PRO A 42 -12.67 -2.78 -8.67
CA PRO A 42 -11.69 -3.27 -7.72
C PRO A 42 -10.39 -3.75 -8.40
N ASP A 43 -9.27 -3.11 -8.06
CA ASP A 43 -7.97 -3.34 -8.68
C ASP A 43 -6.91 -3.94 -7.73
N LYS A 44 -5.86 -4.50 -8.34
CA LYS A 44 -4.66 -4.95 -7.63
C LYS A 44 -3.42 -4.28 -8.18
N LEU A 45 -2.88 -3.32 -7.43
CA LEU A 45 -1.65 -2.62 -7.79
C LEU A 45 -0.51 -3.09 -6.90
N THR A 46 0.59 -3.48 -7.53
CA THR A 46 1.84 -3.81 -6.85
C THR A 46 2.95 -2.94 -7.42
N ALA A 47 3.45 -2.00 -6.64
CA ALA A 47 4.68 -1.29 -6.96
C ALA A 47 5.85 -2.28 -7.09
N GLY A 48 6.87 -1.94 -7.86
CA GLY A 48 8.11 -2.73 -7.90
C GLY A 48 9.13 -2.26 -6.87
N THR A 49 10.42 -2.36 -7.19
CA THR A 49 11.50 -1.98 -6.26
C THR A 49 11.80 -0.48 -6.24
N GLY A 50 11.31 0.27 -7.22
CA GLY A 50 11.53 1.71 -7.35
C GLY A 50 10.45 2.59 -6.68
N PRO A 51 10.73 3.89 -6.49
CA PRO A 51 9.73 4.83 -5.96
C PRO A 51 8.50 4.89 -6.86
N THR A 52 7.31 4.74 -6.29
CA THR A 52 6.08 4.61 -7.07
C THR A 52 5.01 5.57 -6.56
N VAL A 53 4.28 6.19 -7.48
CA VAL A 53 2.98 6.83 -7.22
C VAL A 53 1.90 5.81 -7.60
N MET A 54 1.01 5.48 -6.68
CA MET A 54 -0.07 4.53 -6.90
C MET A 54 -1.41 5.19 -6.58
N ASN A 55 -2.40 5.00 -7.46
CA ASN A 55 -3.78 5.42 -7.27
C ASN A 55 -4.70 4.23 -7.59
N GLY A 56 -5.51 3.80 -6.62
CA GLY A 56 -6.49 2.74 -6.78
C GLY A 56 -7.60 3.18 -7.74
N GLY A 57 -8.40 4.14 -7.32
CA GLY A 57 -9.47 4.72 -8.12
C GLY A 57 -10.82 4.39 -7.51
N ASP A 58 -11.83 4.17 -8.35
CA ASP A 58 -13.16 3.81 -7.86
C ASP A 58 -13.24 2.30 -7.58
N GLY A 59 -13.40 1.90 -6.32
CA GLY A 59 -13.62 0.51 -5.94
C GLY A 59 -12.76 0.11 -4.74
N PRO A 60 -13.06 -1.03 -4.08
CA PRO A 60 -12.21 -1.57 -3.03
C PRO A 60 -10.91 -2.17 -3.58
N ASP A 61 -9.81 -1.43 -3.45
CA ASP A 61 -8.54 -1.76 -4.08
C ASP A 61 -7.53 -2.45 -3.15
N GLN A 62 -6.58 -3.15 -3.75
CA GLN A 62 -5.42 -3.71 -3.05
C GLN A 62 -4.13 -3.06 -3.56
N LEU A 63 -3.53 -2.23 -2.71
CA LEU A 63 -2.41 -1.38 -3.07
C LEU A 63 -1.16 -1.81 -2.29
N ARG A 64 -0.24 -2.52 -2.95
CA ARG A 64 1.01 -2.99 -2.34
C ARG A 64 2.18 -2.09 -2.73
N ALA A 65 2.69 -1.35 -1.75
CA ALA A 65 3.81 -0.44 -1.94
C ALA A 65 5.16 -1.17 -2.11
N GLY A 66 6.06 -0.47 -2.77
CA GLY A 66 7.39 -0.93 -3.15
C GLY A 66 8.37 -0.93 -1.99
N ALA A 67 9.58 -1.44 -2.26
CA ALA A 67 10.69 -1.37 -1.30
C ALA A 67 11.13 0.08 -1.05
N GLN A 68 10.98 0.97 -2.03
CA GLN A 68 11.29 2.38 -1.88
C GLN A 68 10.06 3.22 -1.54
N THR A 69 10.31 4.43 -1.05
CA THR A 69 9.29 5.44 -0.75
C THR A 69 8.28 5.55 -1.87
N SER A 70 7.02 5.27 -1.52
CA SER A 70 5.89 5.34 -2.43
C SER A 70 4.82 6.28 -1.89
N GLN A 71 4.12 6.96 -2.78
CA GLN A 71 2.88 7.67 -2.47
C GLN A 71 1.72 6.80 -2.93
N VAL A 72 0.76 6.56 -2.05
CA VAL A 72 -0.35 5.65 -2.31
C VAL A 72 -1.66 6.36 -2.01
N THR A 73 -2.62 6.25 -2.93
CA THR A 73 -3.95 6.86 -2.86
C THR A 73 -4.98 5.78 -3.14
N GLY A 74 -5.98 5.63 -2.27
CA GLY A 74 -7.08 4.67 -2.44
C GLY A 74 -8.15 5.20 -3.39
N GLU A 75 -8.53 6.46 -3.19
CA GLU A 75 -9.72 7.13 -3.71
C GLU A 75 -11.02 6.60 -3.11
N LEU A 76 -12.02 6.20 -3.92
CA LEU A 76 -13.34 5.84 -3.43
C LEU A 76 -13.43 4.33 -3.24
N GLY A 77 -13.39 3.84 -2.01
CA GLY A 77 -13.49 2.40 -1.80
C GLY A 77 -13.26 2.01 -0.36
N ASP A 78 -13.34 0.71 -0.10
CA ASP A 78 -12.81 0.16 1.14
C ASP A 78 -11.44 -0.46 0.81
N ASP A 79 -10.39 0.35 0.94
CA ASP A 79 -9.09 0.01 0.36
C ASP A 79 -8.19 -0.75 1.32
N THR A 80 -7.32 -1.59 0.76
CA THR A 80 -6.28 -2.29 1.52
C THR A 80 -4.90 -1.85 1.08
N PHE A 81 -4.24 -1.06 1.93
CA PHE A 81 -2.86 -0.62 1.74
C PHE A 81 -1.90 -1.61 2.39
N MET A 82 -0.98 -2.18 1.61
CA MET A 82 -0.02 -3.18 2.06
C MET A 82 1.41 -2.64 2.03
N PHE A 83 2.07 -2.63 3.19
CA PHE A 83 3.48 -2.23 3.34
C PHE A 83 4.29 -3.31 4.04
N GLY A 84 5.56 -3.41 3.66
CA GLY A 84 6.45 -4.45 4.20
C GLY A 84 6.27 -5.80 3.49
N GLU A 85 7.32 -6.60 3.52
CA GLU A 85 7.61 -7.86 2.77
C GLU A 85 8.22 -7.70 1.38
N SER A 86 9.24 -8.56 1.18
CA SER A 86 10.13 -8.73 0.04
C SER A 86 9.39 -8.83 -1.31
N PHE A 87 9.95 -8.14 -2.30
CA PHE A 87 9.79 -8.52 -3.69
C PHE A 87 10.53 -9.83 -3.91
N ALA A 88 9.79 -10.92 -4.09
CA ALA A 88 10.31 -12.20 -4.58
C ALA A 88 11.67 -12.63 -3.99
N GLY A 89 11.74 -13.08 -2.73
CA GLY A 89 12.96 -13.75 -2.29
C GLY A 89 13.19 -13.98 -0.79
N GLY A 90 12.36 -13.42 0.10
CA GLY A 90 12.53 -13.63 1.54
C GLY A 90 13.72 -12.87 2.15
N ALA A 91 14.31 -11.93 1.41
CA ALA A 91 15.26 -10.97 1.97
C ALA A 91 14.49 -9.87 2.70
N ILE A 92 14.95 -9.52 3.91
CA ILE A 92 14.48 -8.32 4.62
C ILE A 92 14.99 -7.12 3.83
N GLU A 93 14.13 -6.54 3.00
CA GLU A 93 14.42 -5.29 2.30
C GLU A 93 14.23 -4.11 3.27
N SER A 94 15.15 -3.14 3.22
CA SER A 94 14.95 -1.88 3.93
C SER A 94 13.90 -1.07 3.20
N PHE A 95 12.72 -0.92 3.79
CA PHE A 95 11.65 -0.12 3.20
C PHE A 95 11.88 1.38 3.43
N GLY A 96 11.73 2.17 2.37
CA GLY A 96 11.64 3.63 2.48
C GLY A 96 10.32 4.06 3.13
N PRO A 97 10.26 5.24 3.77
CA PRO A 97 9.00 5.76 4.30
C PRO A 97 8.01 5.92 3.15
N SER A 98 6.83 5.32 3.25
CA SER A 98 5.72 5.51 2.29
C SER A 98 4.58 6.28 2.96
N SER A 99 3.76 6.96 2.16
CA SER A 99 2.63 7.76 2.66
C SER A 99 1.34 7.39 1.93
N ILE A 100 0.26 7.19 2.69
CA ILE A 100 -1.10 7.19 2.16
C ILE A 100 -1.60 8.64 2.13
N THR A 101 -2.15 9.10 1.02
CA THR A 101 -2.47 10.52 0.82
C THR A 101 -3.88 10.90 1.24
N ASP A 102 -4.79 9.95 1.36
CA ASP A 102 -6.25 10.15 1.44
C ASP A 102 -6.97 9.23 2.44
N PHE A 103 -6.23 8.59 3.35
CA PHE A 103 -6.76 7.63 4.31
C PHE A 103 -8.02 8.14 5.04
N GLY A 104 -9.10 7.36 5.00
CA GLY A 104 -10.38 7.67 5.64
C GLY A 104 -11.51 8.06 4.68
N ILE A 105 -11.29 7.98 3.36
CA ILE A 105 -12.35 7.98 2.36
C ILE A 105 -12.81 6.52 2.20
N GLY A 106 -13.90 6.14 2.87
CA GLY A 106 -14.34 4.74 2.97
C GLY A 106 -13.78 4.01 4.19
N ALA A 107 -13.96 2.68 4.24
CA ALA A 107 -13.52 1.85 5.36
C ALA A 107 -12.15 1.19 5.07
N ASP A 108 -11.11 2.02 5.07
CA ASP A 108 -9.75 1.60 4.71
C ASP A 108 -9.06 0.72 5.76
N THR A 109 -8.17 -0.14 5.27
CA THR A 109 -7.31 -1.02 6.06
C THR A 109 -5.85 -0.84 5.67
N VAL A 110 -4.98 -0.63 6.66
CA VAL A 110 -3.53 -0.74 6.48
C VAL A 110 -3.06 -2.10 6.99
N LYS A 111 -2.36 -2.84 6.14
CA LYS A 111 -1.68 -4.10 6.47
C LYS A 111 -0.18 -3.87 6.43
N LEU A 112 0.46 -4.08 7.58
CA LEU A 112 1.90 -4.06 7.73
C LEU A 112 2.39 -5.49 7.88
N PHE A 113 3.38 -5.87 7.08
CA PHE A 113 3.96 -7.21 7.13
C PHE A 113 5.41 -7.21 7.68
N THR A 114 5.83 -6.12 8.31
CA THR A 114 7.08 -6.02 9.07
C THR A 114 6.80 -5.52 10.49
N GLY A 115 7.82 -5.57 11.36
CA GLY A 115 7.76 -4.89 12.65
C GLY A 115 7.46 -3.40 12.48
N LEU A 116 6.49 -2.90 13.25
CA LEU A 116 6.08 -1.49 13.27
C LEU A 116 7.04 -0.71 14.20
N SER A 117 7.85 0.18 13.63
CA SER A 117 8.63 1.16 14.40
C SER A 117 7.99 2.54 14.24
N VAL A 118 7.26 3.00 15.26
CA VAL A 118 6.65 4.34 15.29
C VAL A 118 7.69 5.34 15.80
N HIS A 119 8.19 6.20 14.91
CA HIS A 119 8.98 7.36 15.32
C HIS A 119 8.03 8.50 15.71
N THR A 120 8.14 8.96 16.96
CA THR A 120 7.31 10.05 17.49
C THR A 120 7.64 11.38 16.81
N GLY A 121 6.63 12.14 16.38
CA GLY A 121 6.87 13.54 16.00
C GLY A 121 5.85 14.28 15.14
N LEU A 122 4.82 13.65 14.57
CA LEU A 122 3.86 14.36 13.71
C LEU A 122 2.41 14.00 14.07
N GLY A 123 1.57 15.04 14.07
CA GLY A 123 0.17 14.99 14.48
C GLY A 123 -0.65 14.01 13.63
N THR A 124 -1.49 13.27 14.35
CA THR A 124 -2.66 12.50 13.92
C THR A 124 -2.65 11.91 12.51
N THR A 125 -2.45 10.59 12.42
CA THR A 125 -3.10 9.70 11.45
C THR A 125 -3.31 8.34 12.13
N ALA A 126 -4.46 7.71 11.86
CA ALA A 126 -4.74 6.36 12.36
C ALA A 126 -3.82 5.34 11.67
N VAL A 127 -3.29 4.37 12.42
CA VAL A 127 -2.44 3.29 11.90
C VAL A 127 -3.01 1.97 12.39
N THR A 128 -3.46 1.13 11.46
CA THR A 128 -3.88 -0.25 11.72
C THR A 128 -2.70 -1.18 11.44
N ALA A 129 -2.42 -2.14 12.34
CA ALA A 129 -1.35 -3.12 12.17
C ALA A 129 -1.91 -4.54 12.40
N TRP A 130 -1.51 -5.49 11.56
CA TRP A 130 -1.93 -6.89 11.58
C TRP A 130 -0.71 -7.77 11.88
N ASP A 131 -0.79 -8.68 12.85
CA ASP A 131 0.31 -9.58 13.23
C ASP A 131 0.16 -11.01 12.70
N GLY A 132 -0.91 -11.28 11.95
CA GLY A 132 -1.13 -12.57 11.29
C GLY A 132 -1.41 -13.77 12.20
N ALA A 133 -1.54 -13.63 13.53
CA ALA A 133 -1.64 -14.79 14.43
C ALA A 133 -2.85 -14.80 15.37
N THR A 134 -3.33 -13.66 15.86
CA THR A 134 -4.53 -13.62 16.71
C THR A 134 -5.35 -12.37 16.45
N ASP A 135 -6.65 -12.55 16.24
CA ASP A 135 -7.66 -11.57 15.78
C ASP A 135 -7.89 -10.34 16.68
N ARG A 136 -6.87 -9.75 17.32
CA ARG A 136 -7.02 -8.57 18.19
C ARG A 136 -5.84 -7.61 18.11
N GLY A 137 -6.01 -6.54 17.34
CA GLY A 137 -5.15 -5.36 17.42
C GLY A 137 -5.85 -4.13 16.85
N THR A 138 -6.73 -3.48 17.63
CA THR A 138 -7.15 -2.10 17.34
C THR A 138 -6.23 -1.14 18.08
N ILE A 139 -5.61 -0.20 17.35
CA ILE A 139 -4.99 0.98 17.94
C ILE A 139 -5.72 2.22 17.43
N THR A 140 -6.32 2.97 18.34
CA THR A 140 -6.86 4.31 18.09
C THR A 140 -6.20 5.27 19.07
N ALA A 141 -5.70 6.40 18.58
CA ALA A 141 -5.44 7.53 19.46
C ALA A 141 -5.71 8.86 18.74
N ALA A 142 -6.93 9.36 18.91
CA ALA A 142 -7.10 10.78 19.16
C ALA A 142 -6.55 11.05 20.57
N ASN A 143 -5.74 12.11 20.75
CA ASN A 143 -5.40 12.77 22.03
C ASN A 143 -4.25 12.28 22.96
N GLY A 144 -3.27 11.51 22.48
CA GLY A 144 -1.92 11.54 23.09
C GLY A 144 -1.66 10.59 24.27
N HIS A 145 -1.84 9.29 24.05
CA HIS A 145 -1.42 8.25 25.00
C HIS A 145 -0.48 7.22 24.35
N LEU A 146 0.55 6.79 25.08
CA LEU A 146 1.54 5.77 24.69
C LEU A 146 1.05 4.36 25.03
N TRP A 147 1.34 3.39 24.16
CA TRP A 147 1.11 1.95 24.36
C TRP A 147 2.43 1.21 24.17
N ASP A 148 2.78 0.36 25.15
CA ASP A 148 4.01 -0.44 25.17
C ASP A 148 3.77 -1.79 24.50
N VAL A 149 4.64 -2.17 23.56
CA VAL A 149 4.58 -3.41 22.76
C VAL A 149 5.52 -4.45 23.38
N ALA A 150 5.54 -4.54 24.71
CA ALA A 150 6.07 -5.71 25.37
C ALA A 150 5.02 -6.83 25.28
N ASN A 151 5.39 -7.96 24.67
CA ASN A 151 4.63 -9.21 24.50
C ASN A 151 3.95 -9.40 23.12
N PHE A 152 4.71 -9.27 22.03
CA PHE A 152 4.61 -10.30 21.00
C PHE A 152 5.66 -11.37 21.34
N SER A 153 5.20 -12.55 21.77
CA SER A 153 6.07 -13.70 22.04
C SER A 153 6.63 -14.31 20.77
#